data_AF-A0AAW5JAB3-F1
#
_entry.id   AF-A0AAW5JAB3-F1
#
_cell.length_a   1.000
_cell.length_b   1.000
_cell.length_c   1.000
_cell.angle_alpha   90.00
_cell.angle_beta   90.00
_cell.angle_gamma   90.00
#
_symmetry.space_group_name_H-M   'P 1'
#
loop_
_entity.id
_entity.type
_entity.pdbx_description
1 polymer ?
#
loop_
_entity_poly.entity_id
_entity_poly.type
_entity_poly.pdbx_seq_one_letter_code
_entity_poly.pdbx_strand_id
1 'polypeptide(L)'
;MEPFEPIRDFFHRRHAHHLDKIFPFVRLLLLETTSHRTYACYPSPFIKMAIMVNALEVGEISYTISPLQDRLFVYGIEISREYKRRGYGLAALWRLHRMHSLPIVPVSIISSNEAHRFWHRSRQILSAAGAIIQPDIHRDHVYQEQQSWKHLIPESSIDRSIREHEEWMAREAIANRNAAT
;
A
#
# COMPACT_ATOMS: atom_id res chain seq x y z
N MET A 1 8.37 -16.15 4.13
CA MET A 1 7.35 -17.07 3.60
C MET A 1 6.88 -17.92 4.77
N GLU A 2 5.63 -17.78 5.18
CA GLU A 2 5.07 -18.62 6.25
C GLU A 2 5.11 -20.10 5.81
N PRO A 3 5.54 -21.05 6.66
CA PRO A 3 5.52 -22.46 6.31
C PRO A 3 4.08 -22.95 6.11
N PHE A 4 3.89 -23.91 5.20
CA PHE A 4 2.60 -24.55 4.97
C PHE A 4 2.15 -25.26 6.26
N GLU A 5 0.96 -24.93 6.72
CA GLU A 5 0.33 -25.55 7.88
C GLU A 5 -1.01 -26.16 7.43
N PRO A 6 -1.09 -27.50 7.28
CA PRO A 6 -2.18 -28.14 6.56
C PRO A 6 -3.57 -27.81 7.07
N ILE A 7 -3.74 -27.72 8.39
CA ILE A 7 -5.02 -27.45 9.04
C ILE A 7 -5.43 -26.00 8.80
N ARG A 8 -4.56 -25.05 9.19
CA ARG A 8 -4.77 -23.61 8.98
C ARG A 8 -5.06 -23.29 7.52
N ASP A 9 -4.23 -23.80 6.61
CA ASP A 9 -4.32 -23.46 5.19
C ASP A 9 -5.55 -24.10 4.52
N PHE A 10 -5.97 -25.29 4.96
CA PHE A 10 -7.25 -25.88 4.53
C PHE A 10 -8.44 -25.02 4.94
N PHE A 11 -8.47 -24.57 6.20
CA PHE A 11 -9.54 -23.69 6.69
C PHE A 11 -9.49 -22.33 6.01
N HIS A 12 -8.32 -21.72 5.80
CA HIS A 12 -8.19 -20.46 5.07
C HIS A 12 -8.76 -20.56 3.65
N ARG A 13 -8.43 -21.62 2.90
CA ARG A 13 -8.97 -21.84 1.55
C ARG A 13 -10.49 -21.99 1.56
N ARG A 14 -11.04 -22.74 2.52
CA ARG A 14 -12.50 -22.91 2.65
C ARG A 14 -13.19 -21.58 2.97
N HIS A 15 -12.64 -20.79 3.88
CA HIS A 15 -13.19 -19.48 4.24
C HIS A 15 -13.04 -18.49 3.08
N ALA A 16 -11.91 -18.46 2.38
CA ALA A 16 -11.70 -17.62 1.20
C ALA A 16 -12.76 -17.90 0.12
N HIS A 17 -13.00 -19.17 -0.19
CA HIS A 17 -14.05 -19.56 -1.12
C HIS A 17 -15.47 -19.23 -0.61
N HIS A 18 -15.70 -19.27 0.70
CA HIS A 18 -16.95 -18.80 1.28
C HIS A 18 -17.11 -17.28 1.13
N LEU A 19 -16.07 -16.50 1.41
CA LEU A 19 -16.05 -15.05 1.21
C LEU A 19 -16.32 -14.68 -0.26
N ASP A 20 -15.70 -15.38 -1.20
CA ASP A 20 -15.94 -15.21 -2.64
C ASP A 20 -17.41 -15.43 -3.03
N LYS A 21 -18.17 -16.23 -2.26
CA LYS A 21 -19.60 -16.49 -2.49
C LYS A 21 -20.52 -15.49 -1.81
N ILE A 22 -20.18 -15.03 -0.60
CA ILE A 22 -21.08 -14.18 0.20
C ILE A 22 -20.87 -12.69 -0.06
N PHE A 23 -19.68 -12.29 -0.52
CA PHE A 23 -19.42 -10.89 -0.80
C PHE A 23 -20.02 -10.47 -2.13
N PRO A 24 -20.56 -9.23 -2.20
CA PRO A 24 -20.93 -8.65 -3.48
C PRO A 24 -19.73 -8.65 -4.41
N PHE A 25 -19.97 -8.98 -5.68
CA PHE A 25 -18.94 -8.87 -6.70
C PHE A 25 -18.61 -7.39 -6.94
N VAL A 26 -17.39 -7.00 -6.60
CA VAL A 26 -16.84 -5.66 -6.85
C VAL A 26 -15.69 -5.72 -7.83
N ARG A 27 -15.60 -4.73 -8.72
CA ARG A 27 -14.42 -4.47 -9.56
C ARG A 27 -13.70 -3.23 -9.06
N LEU A 28 -12.36 -3.25 -9.08
CA LEU A 28 -11.55 -2.08 -8.81
C LEU A 28 -11.07 -1.53 -10.16
N LEU A 29 -11.52 -0.33 -10.51
CA LEU A 29 -11.14 0.35 -11.75
C LEU A 29 -10.14 1.45 -11.42
N LEU A 30 -9.00 1.47 -12.12
CA LEU A 30 -7.98 2.48 -11.89
C LEU A 30 -8.51 3.87 -12.24
N LEU A 31 -8.42 4.81 -11.30
CA LEU A 31 -8.73 6.22 -11.51
C LEU A 31 -7.46 7.03 -11.72
N GLU A 32 -6.49 6.84 -10.82
CA GLU A 32 -5.29 7.66 -10.77
C GLU A 32 -4.09 6.83 -10.31
N THR A 33 -2.92 7.16 -10.86
CA THR A 33 -1.62 6.69 -10.37
C THR A 33 -0.67 7.87 -10.31
N THR A 34 -0.19 8.21 -9.12
CA THR A 34 0.73 9.33 -8.91
C THR A 34 1.97 8.84 -8.18
N SER A 35 3.16 9.25 -8.65
CA SER A 35 4.41 9.00 -7.94
C SER A 35 5.16 10.31 -7.82
N HIS A 36 5.45 10.72 -6.60
CA HIS A 36 6.16 11.97 -6.32
C HIS A 36 7.19 11.74 -5.20
N ARG A 37 8.37 12.36 -5.32
CA ARG A 37 9.48 12.17 -4.36
C ARG A 37 9.14 12.53 -2.91
N THR A 38 8.14 13.40 -2.71
CA THR A 38 7.67 13.81 -1.37
C THR A 38 6.66 12.84 -0.75
N TYR A 39 6.23 11.80 -1.47
CA TYR A 39 5.36 10.77 -0.92
C TYR A 39 6.16 9.80 -0.04
N ALA A 40 5.59 9.43 1.10
CA ALA A 40 6.26 8.58 2.09
C ALA A 40 6.74 7.24 1.52
N CYS A 41 5.97 6.67 0.59
CA CYS A 41 6.27 5.39 -0.05
C CYS A 41 7.02 5.52 -1.38
N TYR A 42 7.58 6.69 -1.73
CA TYR A 42 8.41 6.81 -2.94
C TYR A 42 9.56 5.77 -2.90
N PRO A 43 9.82 5.03 -4.00
CA PRO A 43 9.36 5.23 -5.38
C PRO A 43 7.99 4.64 -5.76
N SER A 44 7.34 3.90 -4.86
CA SER A 44 6.05 3.29 -5.16
C SER A 44 4.96 4.34 -5.40
N PRO A 45 4.08 4.12 -6.39
CA PRO A 45 3.01 5.06 -6.67
C PRO A 45 1.89 5.00 -5.62
N PHE A 46 1.25 6.14 -5.40
CA PHE A 46 -0.09 6.23 -4.87
C PHE A 46 -1.09 5.84 -5.97
N ILE A 47 -2.00 4.93 -5.62
CA ILE A 47 -2.99 4.36 -6.53
C ILE A 47 -4.37 4.69 -5.97
N LYS A 48 -5.22 5.29 -6.79
CA LYS A 48 -6.64 5.51 -6.50
C LYS A 48 -7.49 4.68 -7.45
N MET A 49 -8.43 3.92 -6.92
CA MET A 49 -9.34 3.07 -7.70
C MET A 49 -10.79 3.31 -7.31
N ALA A 50 -11.68 3.32 -8.31
CA ALA A 50 -13.12 3.27 -8.13
C ALA A 50 -13.55 1.85 -7.76
N ILE A 51 -14.50 1.75 -6.84
CA ILE A 51 -15.18 0.52 -6.47
C ILE A 51 -16.45 0.43 -7.32
N MET A 52 -16.51 -0.54 -8.21
CA MET A 52 -17.58 -0.70 -9.19
C MET A 52 -18.44 -1.94 -8.89
N VAL A 53 -19.77 -1.77 -8.89
CA VAL A 53 -20.76 -2.86 -8.78
C VAL A 53 -21.71 -2.75 -9.96
N ASN A 54 -21.83 -3.79 -10.79
CA ASN A 54 -22.69 -3.78 -12.00
C ASN A 54 -22.50 -2.53 -12.89
N ALA A 55 -21.25 -2.08 -13.05
CA ALA A 55 -20.84 -0.87 -13.78
C ALA A 55 -21.23 0.47 -13.13
N LEU A 56 -21.79 0.46 -11.92
CA LEU A 56 -22.02 1.64 -11.11
C LEU A 56 -20.85 1.88 -10.17
N GLU A 57 -20.36 3.11 -10.12
CA GLU A 57 -19.39 3.53 -9.11
C GLU A 57 -20.10 3.68 -7.77
N VAL A 58 -19.63 2.95 -6.76
CA VAL A 58 -20.24 2.94 -5.41
C VAL A 58 -19.32 3.53 -4.34
N GLY A 59 -18.12 3.95 -4.72
CA GLY A 59 -17.10 4.44 -3.81
C GLY A 59 -15.70 4.33 -4.38
N GLU A 60 -14.70 4.55 -3.54
CA GLU A 60 -13.30 4.59 -3.92
C GLU A 60 -12.39 3.94 -2.86
N ILE A 61 -11.22 3.49 -3.28
CA ILE A 61 -10.15 3.03 -2.41
C ILE A 61 -8.82 3.59 -2.90
N SER A 62 -7.98 4.02 -1.96
CA SER A 62 -6.65 4.52 -2.24
C SER A 62 -5.59 3.81 -1.43
N TYR A 63 -4.50 3.43 -2.08
CA TYR A 63 -3.43 2.66 -1.46
C TYR A 63 -2.08 2.84 -2.17
N THR A 64 -1.02 2.41 -1.49
CA THR A 64 0.32 2.23 -2.06
C THR A 64 0.87 0.89 -1.59
N ILE A 65 1.63 0.21 -2.45
CA ILE A 65 2.41 -0.96 -2.06
C ILE A 65 3.77 -0.46 -1.55
N SER A 66 4.21 -0.94 -0.38
CA SER A 66 5.56 -0.67 0.15
C SER A 66 6.62 -0.95 -0.93
N PRO A 67 7.66 -0.10 -1.09
CA PRO A 67 8.76 -0.40 -2.01
C PRO A 67 9.44 -1.75 -1.76
N LEU A 68 9.37 -2.26 -0.52
CA LEU A 68 9.86 -3.58 -0.14
C LEU A 68 8.92 -4.73 -0.55
N GLN A 69 7.75 -4.41 -1.11
CA GLN A 69 6.71 -5.36 -1.53
C GLN A 69 6.22 -6.30 -0.42
N ASP A 70 6.31 -5.86 0.84
CA ASP A 70 5.99 -6.68 2.01
C ASP A 70 4.61 -6.37 2.62
N ARG A 71 4.03 -5.21 2.28
CA ARG A 71 2.71 -4.74 2.74
C ARG A 71 2.13 -3.70 1.79
N LEU A 72 0.83 -3.45 1.93
CA LEU A 72 0.16 -2.34 1.27
C LEU A 72 -0.46 -1.39 2.31
N PHE A 73 -0.29 -0.09 2.10
CA PHE A 73 -0.84 0.98 2.91
C PHE A 73 -2.15 1.46 2.29
N VAL A 74 -3.28 1.34 3.00
CA VAL A 74 -4.57 1.90 2.56
C VAL A 74 -4.79 3.25 3.23
N TYR A 75 -4.79 4.32 2.44
CA TYR A 75 -4.99 5.68 2.93
C TYR A 75 -6.46 6.06 3.05
N GLY A 76 -7.33 5.41 2.27
CA GLY A 76 -8.75 5.70 2.29
C GLY A 76 -9.57 4.60 1.65
N ILE A 77 -10.74 4.36 2.23
CA ILE A 77 -11.81 3.59 1.61
C ILE A 77 -13.11 4.30 1.94
N GLU A 78 -13.82 4.72 0.90
CA GLU A 78 -15.06 5.46 1.02
C GLU A 78 -16.13 4.80 0.16
N ILE A 79 -17.33 4.66 0.71
CA ILE A 79 -18.49 4.14 0.00
C ILE A 79 -19.54 5.24 0.03
N SER A 80 -20.08 5.62 -1.14
CA SER A 80 -21.09 6.67 -1.25
C SER A 80 -22.28 6.34 -0.37
N ARG A 81 -22.88 7.37 0.22
CA ARG A 81 -23.86 7.25 1.31
C ARG A 81 -25.01 6.30 0.99
N GLU A 82 -25.51 6.36 -0.23
CA GLU A 82 -26.61 5.56 -0.80
C GLU A 82 -26.27 4.06 -0.94
N TYR A 83 -24.98 3.72 -0.96
CA TYR A 83 -24.47 2.35 -1.10
C TYR A 83 -23.85 1.78 0.18
N LYS A 84 -23.79 2.58 1.26
CA LYS A 84 -23.31 2.13 2.57
C LYS A 84 -24.12 0.93 3.09
N ARG A 85 -23.48 0.15 3.97
CA ARG A 85 -24.07 -1.04 4.64
C ARG A 85 -24.47 -2.19 3.70
N ARG A 86 -24.03 -2.19 2.44
CA ARG A 86 -24.23 -3.28 1.48
C ARG A 86 -23.05 -4.25 1.36
N GLY A 87 -22.03 -4.10 2.21
CA GLY A 87 -20.83 -4.95 2.21
C GLY A 87 -19.75 -4.57 1.19
N TYR A 88 -19.95 -3.53 0.38
CA TYR A 88 -19.01 -3.15 -0.70
C TYR A 88 -17.61 -2.78 -0.20
N GLY A 89 -17.47 -2.09 0.93
CA GLY A 89 -16.14 -1.77 1.48
C GLY A 89 -15.36 -3.01 1.90
N LEU A 90 -16.04 -4.01 2.47
CA LEU A 90 -15.41 -5.27 2.87
C LEU A 90 -15.03 -6.11 1.64
N ALA A 91 -15.92 -6.16 0.64
CA ALA A 91 -15.66 -6.80 -0.64
C ALA A 91 -14.48 -6.14 -1.37
N ALA A 92 -14.34 -4.81 -1.30
CA ALA A 92 -13.22 -4.09 -1.90
C ALA A 92 -11.88 -4.42 -1.22
N LEU A 93 -11.83 -4.47 0.11
CA LEU A 93 -10.64 -4.92 0.84
C LEU A 93 -10.28 -6.37 0.51
N TRP A 94 -11.28 -7.25 0.43
CA TRP A 94 -11.05 -8.63 0.02
C TRP A 94 -10.51 -8.72 -1.41
N ARG A 95 -11.09 -7.97 -2.36
CA ARG A 95 -10.60 -7.92 -3.74
C ARG A 95 -9.17 -7.40 -3.80
N LEU A 96 -8.85 -6.36 -3.02
CA LEU A 96 -7.51 -5.82 -2.94
C LEU A 96 -6.51 -6.86 -2.39
N HIS A 97 -6.87 -7.58 -1.33
CA HIS A 97 -6.07 -8.68 -0.82
C HIS A 97 -5.89 -9.79 -1.87
N ARG A 98 -6.93 -10.16 -2.62
CA ARG A 98 -6.81 -11.17 -3.69
C ARG A 98 -5.93 -10.71 -4.86
N MET A 99 -5.82 -9.41 -5.11
CA MET A 99 -4.96 -8.87 -6.16
C MET A 99 -3.48 -8.91 -5.78
N HIS A 100 -3.15 -8.56 -4.54
CA HIS A 100 -1.75 -8.36 -4.13
C HIS A 100 -1.22 -9.43 -3.18
N SER A 101 -2.08 -10.13 -2.45
CA SER A 101 -1.74 -11.12 -1.42
C SER A 101 -0.78 -10.58 -0.34
N LEU A 102 -0.81 -9.27 -0.07
CA LEU A 102 -0.01 -8.61 0.94
C LEU A 102 -0.83 -8.25 2.20
N PRO A 103 -0.19 -8.15 3.37
CA PRO A 103 -0.77 -7.51 4.54
C PRO A 103 -1.25 -6.08 4.24
N ILE A 104 -2.41 -5.73 4.76
CA ILE A 104 -3.02 -4.41 4.61
C ILE A 104 -2.79 -3.61 5.89
N VAL A 105 -2.25 -2.40 5.75
CA VAL A 105 -2.03 -1.46 6.86
C VAL A 105 -2.89 -0.22 6.62
N PRO A 106 -3.93 0.03 7.42
CA PRO A 106 -4.68 1.28 7.33
C PRO A 106 -3.81 2.46 7.76
N VAL A 107 -3.85 3.56 7.02
CA VAL A 107 -3.08 4.77 7.34
C VAL A 107 -4.02 5.90 7.71
N SER A 108 -3.81 6.49 8.89
CA SER A 108 -4.55 7.65 9.40
C SER A 108 -6.07 7.48 9.28
N ILE A 109 -6.61 6.36 9.82
CA ILE A 109 -8.05 6.15 9.85
C ILE A 109 -8.71 7.36 10.52
N ILE A 110 -9.77 7.89 9.89
CA ILE A 110 -10.59 8.95 10.46
C ILE A 110 -11.12 8.49 11.83
N SER A 111 -10.87 9.28 12.87
CA SER A 111 -11.30 9.01 14.25
C SER A 111 -12.83 9.14 14.41
N SER A 112 -13.56 8.18 13.83
CA SER A 112 -15.01 8.05 13.90
C SER A 112 -15.40 6.63 14.30
N ASN A 113 -16.49 6.52 15.04
CA ASN A 113 -17.02 5.22 15.48
C ASN A 113 -17.35 4.29 14.29
N GLU A 114 -17.80 4.85 13.16
CA GLU A 114 -18.10 4.07 11.95
C GLU A 114 -16.82 3.47 11.35
N ALA A 115 -15.76 4.27 11.22
CA ALA A 115 -14.49 3.81 10.66
C ALA A 115 -13.82 2.76 11.56
N HIS A 116 -13.78 2.96 12.88
CA HIS A 116 -13.22 1.96 13.80
C HIS A 116 -13.98 0.64 13.75
N ARG A 117 -15.32 0.68 13.74
CA ARG A 117 -16.15 -0.53 13.61
C ARG A 117 -15.92 -1.24 12.28
N PHE A 118 -15.79 -0.49 11.19
CA PHE A 118 -15.48 -1.04 9.87
C PHE A 118 -14.15 -1.81 9.90
N TRP A 119 -13.06 -1.17 10.32
CA TRP A 119 -11.74 -1.80 10.31
C TRP A 119 -11.63 -2.97 11.30
N HIS A 120 -12.24 -2.85 12.48
CA HIS A 120 -12.33 -3.97 13.43
C HIS A 120 -13.07 -5.16 12.81
N ARG A 121 -14.21 -4.93 12.15
CA ARG A 121 -14.98 -5.99 11.49
C ARG A 121 -14.23 -6.60 10.30
N SER A 122 -13.54 -5.78 9.52
CA SER A 122 -12.71 -6.23 8.40
C SER A 122 -11.60 -7.16 8.87
N ARG A 123 -10.90 -6.83 9.97
CA ARG A 123 -9.90 -7.71 10.59
C ARG A 123 -10.49 -9.06 10.96
N GLN A 124 -11.64 -9.07 11.63
CA GLN A 124 -12.30 -10.31 12.09
C GLN A 124 -12.74 -11.22 10.94
N ILE A 125 -13.35 -10.66 9.89
CA ILE A 125 -13.90 -11.47 8.80
C ILE A 125 -12.78 -11.98 7.88
N LEU A 126 -11.84 -11.10 7.52
CA LEU A 126 -10.87 -11.42 6.48
C LEU A 126 -9.71 -12.28 7.00
N SER A 127 -9.39 -12.23 8.30
CA SER A 127 -8.36 -13.09 8.90
C SER A 127 -8.71 -14.57 8.83
N ALA A 128 -9.99 -14.93 8.94
CA ALA A 128 -10.46 -16.31 8.78
C ALA A 128 -10.14 -16.88 7.38
N ALA A 129 -9.98 -16.00 6.38
CA ALA A 129 -9.61 -16.34 5.01
C ALA A 129 -8.12 -16.11 4.70
N GLY A 130 -7.29 -15.89 5.72
CA GLY A 130 -5.84 -15.70 5.59
C GLY A 130 -5.39 -14.27 5.29
N ALA A 131 -6.30 -13.29 5.21
CA ALA A 131 -5.90 -11.90 5.02
C ALA A 131 -5.42 -11.27 6.33
N ILE A 132 -4.27 -10.59 6.29
CA ILE A 132 -3.71 -9.88 7.44
C ILE A 132 -4.04 -8.40 7.29
N ILE A 133 -4.83 -7.85 8.23
CA ILE A 133 -5.04 -6.40 8.35
C ILE A 133 -4.41 -5.95 9.67
N GLN A 134 -3.33 -5.19 9.58
CA GLN A 134 -2.56 -4.71 10.72
C GLN A 134 -3.28 -3.58 11.48
N PRO A 135 -2.80 -3.22 12.69
CA PRO A 135 -3.20 -1.98 13.35
C PRO A 135 -3.00 -0.77 12.42
N ASP A 136 -3.81 0.26 12.61
CA ASP A 136 -3.62 1.50 11.88
C ASP A 136 -2.39 2.26 12.36
N ILE A 137 -1.76 2.95 11.43
CA ILE A 137 -0.59 3.79 11.69
C ILE A 137 -0.88 5.22 11.27
N HIS A 138 -0.25 6.19 11.94
CA HIS A 138 -0.29 7.56 11.49
C HIS A 138 0.55 7.72 10.21
N ARG A 139 0.17 8.67 9.33
CA ARG A 139 0.93 8.98 8.11
C ARG A 139 2.40 9.26 8.38
N ASP A 140 2.72 9.90 9.50
CA ASP A 140 4.10 10.20 9.90
C ASP A 140 4.92 8.94 10.17
N HIS A 141 4.30 7.86 10.65
CA HIS A 141 4.98 6.58 10.80
C HIS A 141 5.37 5.96 9.45
N VAL A 142 4.58 6.19 8.39
CA VAL A 142 4.96 5.76 7.04
C VAL A 142 6.25 6.48 6.59
N TYR A 143 6.39 7.77 6.92
CA TYR A 143 7.63 8.52 6.65
C TYR A 143 8.82 8.01 7.47
N GLN A 144 8.60 7.52 8.69
CA GLN A 144 9.65 6.88 9.48
C GLN A 144 10.08 5.54 8.85
N GLU A 145 9.12 4.74 8.38
CA GLU A 145 9.41 3.49 7.68
C GLU A 145 10.20 3.70 6.37
N GLN A 146 10.14 4.89 5.77
CA GLN A 146 10.92 5.23 4.57
C GLN A 146 12.43 5.03 4.74
N GLN A 147 12.95 5.12 5.96
CA GLN A 147 14.36 4.83 6.22
C GLN A 147 14.74 3.40 5.81
N SER A 148 13.82 2.44 5.95
CA SER A 148 14.06 1.03 5.59
C SER A 148 14.23 0.80 4.09
N TRP A 149 13.63 1.64 3.23
CA TRP A 149 13.73 1.55 1.77
C TRP A 149 14.40 2.77 1.12
N LYS A 150 15.12 3.59 1.89
CA LYS A 150 15.85 4.75 1.36
C LYS A 150 16.84 4.36 0.26
N HIS A 151 17.44 3.18 0.37
CA HIS A 151 18.36 2.62 -0.61
C HIS A 151 17.69 2.24 -1.95
N LEU A 152 16.35 2.16 -2.00
CA LEU A 152 15.57 1.91 -3.21
C LEU A 152 15.13 3.20 -3.93
N ILE A 153 15.36 4.37 -3.33
CA ILE A 153 15.02 5.67 -3.90
C ILE A 153 16.02 5.97 -5.03
N PRO A 154 15.57 6.13 -6.30
CA PRO A 154 16.47 6.47 -7.38
C PRO A 154 17.16 7.82 -7.15
N GLU A 155 18.46 7.88 -7.43
CA GLU A 155 19.24 9.13 -7.42
C GLU A 155 18.54 10.19 -8.29
N SER A 156 18.43 11.43 -7.80
CA SER A 156 17.88 12.51 -8.62
C SER A 156 18.93 13.00 -9.63
N SER A 157 18.49 13.66 -10.71
CA SER A 157 19.42 14.29 -11.65
C SER A 157 20.29 15.34 -10.98
N ILE A 158 19.74 16.07 -10.00
CA ILE A 158 20.48 17.08 -9.23
C ILE A 158 21.55 16.41 -8.37
N ASP A 159 21.18 15.37 -7.61
CA ASP A 159 22.13 14.64 -6.76
C ASP A 159 23.25 14.03 -7.61
N ARG A 160 22.90 13.50 -8.80
CA ARG A 160 23.87 12.98 -9.75
C ARG A 160 24.85 14.05 -10.21
N SER A 161 24.35 15.20 -10.64
CA SER A 161 25.19 16.31 -11.10
C SER A 161 26.11 16.84 -10.00
N ILE A 162 25.64 16.90 -8.74
CA ILE A 162 26.45 17.28 -7.58
C ILE A 162 27.58 16.27 -7.40
N ARG A 163 27.25 14.97 -7.34
CA ARG A 163 28.24 13.90 -7.20
C ARG A 163 29.29 13.93 -8.31
N GLU A 164 28.87 14.06 -9.57
CA GLU A 164 29.77 14.14 -10.72
C GLU A 164 30.69 15.37 -10.65
N HIS A 165 30.18 16.51 -10.19
CA HIS A 165 30.98 17.72 -10.00
C HIS A 165 32.01 17.57 -8.86
N GLU A 166 31.60 16.98 -7.73
CA GLU A 166 32.48 16.70 -6.61
C GLU A 166 33.59 15.70 -6.99
N GLU A 167 33.25 14.66 -7.75
CA GLU A 167 34.21 13.70 -8.30
C GLU A 167 35.21 14.36 -9.26
N TRP A 168 34.74 15.29 -10.10
CA TRP A 168 35.60 16.07 -10.98
C TRP A 168 36.57 16.96 -10.19
N MET A 169 36.07 17.70 -9.21
CA MET A 169 36.88 18.56 -8.32
C MET A 169 37.96 17.75 -7.59
N ALA A 170 37.63 16.56 -7.10
CA ALA A 170 38.60 15.68 -6.43
C ALA A 170 39.70 15.21 -7.39
N ARG A 171 39.35 14.85 -8.64
CA ARG A 171 40.33 14.46 -9.67
C ARG A 171 41.27 15.62 -10.03
N GLU A 172 40.74 16.83 -10.19
CA GLU A 172 41.54 18.03 -10.45
C GLU A 172 42.50 18.35 -9.30
N ALA A 173 42.04 18.26 -8.04
CA ALA A 173 42.89 18.51 -6.89
C ALA A 173 44.07 17.52 -6.80
N ILE A 174 43.84 16.24 -7.12
CA ILE A 174 44.89 15.22 -7.16
C ILE A 174 45.88 15.51 -8.30
N ALA A 175 45.38 15.86 -9.49
CA ALA A 175 46.22 16.18 -10.64
C ALA A 175 47.12 17.40 -10.37
N ASN A 176 46.55 18.47 -9.80
CA ASN A 176 47.29 19.67 -9.44
C ASN A 176 48.35 19.41 -8.35
N ARG A 177 48.04 18.54 -7.38
CA ARG A 177 49.01 18.15 -6.35
C ARG A 177 50.19 17.37 -6.94
N ASN A 178 49.93 16.47 -7.88
CA ASN A 178 50.97 15.69 -8.56
C ASN A 178 51.83 16.53 -9.51
N ALA A 179 51.27 17.59 -10.09
CA ALA A 179 52.01 18.52 -10.96
C ALA A 179 52.93 19.49 -10.18
N ALA A 180 52.74 19.62 -8.87
CA ALA A 180 53.52 20.48 -7.98
C ALA A 180 54.68 19.77 -7.25
N THR A 181 54.87 18.48 -7.50
CA THR A 181 55.99 17.63 -7.05
C THR A 181 56.88 17.26 -8.21
#